data_AF-A0A4R8HJB0-F1
#
_entry.id   AF-A0A4R8HJB0-F1
#
_cell.length_a   1.000
_cell.length_b   1.000
_cell.length_c   1.000
_cell.angle_alpha   90.00
_cell.angle_beta   90.00
_cell.angle_gamma   90.00
#
_symmetry.space_group_name_H-M   'P 1'
#
loop_
_entity.id
_entity.type
_entity.pdbx_description
1 polymer ?
#
loop_
_entity_poly.entity_id
_entity_poly.type
_entity_poly.pdbx_seq_one_letter_code
_entity_poly.pdbx_strand_id
1 'polypeptide(L)'
;MRWLGTFVFASMMAVGAAQAAPRESASAAPEASRYDGGWVFEARTTVGSCPGLLPDSIEIRGDLLVGTQAGAAALAAGRMAHWGYVESDGAIMTRFTTQGGHVARAHGNLRGNTGQGAWSSSTDKCGGTWRAHRGGAQRAGN
;
A
#
# COMPACT_ATOMS: atom_id res chain seq x y z
N MET A 1 -47.34 43.63 71.08
CA MET A 1 -46.67 44.07 69.83
C MET A 1 -46.45 42.82 68.97
N ARG A 2 -47.17 42.51 67.87
CA ARG A 2 -47.24 43.14 66.52
C ARG A 2 -45.86 43.51 65.94
N TRP A 3 -45.30 42.66 65.08
CA TRP A 3 -44.66 42.96 63.77
C TRP A 3 -44.12 41.65 63.15
N LEU A 4 -44.53 41.10 62.00
CA LEU A 4 -44.63 41.49 60.57
C LEU A 4 -43.30 41.56 59.79
N GLY A 5 -43.19 40.71 58.74
CA GLY A 5 -42.29 40.83 57.58
C GLY A 5 -40.91 40.20 57.77
N THR A 6 -40.27 39.49 56.83
CA THR A 6 -40.35 39.60 55.37
C THR A 6 -39.72 38.34 54.73
N PHE A 7 -40.37 37.79 53.70
CA PHE A 7 -39.83 36.80 52.76
C PHE A 7 -38.71 37.43 51.91
N VAL A 8 -37.60 36.72 51.68
CA VAL A 8 -36.78 36.90 50.47
C VAL A 8 -36.40 35.54 49.91
N PHE A 9 -36.98 35.27 48.73
CA PHE A 9 -36.58 34.25 47.77
C PHE A 9 -35.14 34.53 47.29
N ALA A 10 -34.26 33.52 47.27
CA ALA A 10 -33.00 33.59 46.56
C ALA A 10 -32.81 32.33 45.69
N SER A 11 -32.69 32.62 44.40
CA SER A 11 -32.78 31.78 43.22
C SER A 11 -31.73 30.69 43.06
N MET A 12 -32.16 29.67 42.30
CA MET A 12 -31.40 28.62 41.63
C MET A 12 -30.08 29.08 40.99
N MET A 13 -29.04 28.27 41.12
CA MET A 13 -28.07 28.05 40.05
C MET A 13 -27.92 26.55 39.81
N ALA A 14 -28.56 26.06 38.75
CA ALA A 14 -28.32 24.73 38.21
C ALA A 14 -26.99 24.75 37.45
N VAL A 15 -25.97 24.10 38.00
CA VAL A 15 -24.70 23.88 37.31
C VAL A 15 -24.93 22.74 36.31
N GLY A 16 -25.21 23.11 35.06
CA GLY A 16 -25.25 22.17 33.94
C GLY A 16 -23.85 21.64 33.65
N ALA A 17 -23.56 20.42 34.08
CA ALA A 17 -22.38 19.69 33.63
C ALA A 17 -22.60 19.29 32.16
N ALA A 18 -22.05 20.09 31.25
CA ALA A 18 -21.91 19.69 29.85
C ALA A 18 -20.96 18.48 29.79
N GLN A 19 -21.54 17.28 29.71
CA GLN A 19 -20.81 16.06 29.42
C GLN A 19 -20.24 16.18 28.01
N ALA A 20 -18.95 16.50 27.92
CA ALA A 20 -18.21 16.40 26.68
C ALA A 20 -18.24 14.92 26.25
N ALA A 21 -18.96 14.64 25.17
CA ALA A 21 -18.98 13.33 24.55
C ALA A 21 -17.53 12.88 24.26
N PRO A 22 -17.20 11.58 24.42
CA PRO A 22 -15.90 11.08 24.02
C PRO A 22 -15.72 11.39 22.54
N ARG A 23 -14.70 12.19 22.20
CA ARG A 23 -14.21 12.23 20.83
C ARG A 23 -13.64 10.84 20.59
N GLU A 24 -14.43 10.03 19.90
CA GLU A 24 -13.96 8.80 19.28
C GLU A 24 -12.77 9.20 18.41
N SER A 25 -11.57 8.97 18.94
CA SER A 25 -10.36 9.04 18.15
C SER A 25 -10.53 8.01 17.06
N ALA A 26 -10.95 8.46 15.88
CA ALA A 26 -10.85 7.71 14.65
C ALA A 26 -9.40 7.29 14.54
N SER A 27 -9.12 6.06 14.96
CA SER A 27 -7.82 5.45 14.81
C SER A 27 -7.65 5.30 13.31
N ALA A 28 -6.92 6.24 12.70
CA ALA A 28 -6.43 6.07 11.35
C ALA A 28 -5.54 4.83 11.39
N ALA A 29 -6.10 3.69 11.00
CA ALA A 29 -5.31 2.53 10.68
C ALA A 29 -4.21 3.00 9.71
N PRO A 30 -2.95 2.58 9.91
CA PRO A 30 -1.86 3.04 9.07
C PRO A 30 -2.22 2.77 7.61
N GLU A 31 -2.16 3.80 6.78
CA GLU A 31 -2.47 3.77 5.35
C GLU A 31 -1.61 2.73 4.59
N ALA A 32 -0.51 2.31 5.23
CA ALA A 32 0.47 1.33 4.81
C ALA A 32 -0.03 -0.11 4.58
N SER A 33 -1.34 -0.36 4.71
CA SER A 33 -1.93 -1.68 4.48
C SER A 33 -2.86 -1.73 3.27
N ARG A 34 -3.11 -0.60 2.58
CA ARG A 34 -4.15 -0.56 1.52
C ARG A 34 -3.83 -1.50 0.35
N TYR A 35 -2.56 -1.58 -0.02
CA TYR A 35 -2.10 -2.35 -1.17
C TYR A 35 -1.45 -3.68 -0.81
N ASP A 36 -1.34 -3.98 0.49
CA ASP A 36 -0.71 -5.19 1.01
C ASP A 36 -1.35 -6.47 0.50
N GLY A 37 -0.53 -7.49 0.25
CA GLY A 37 -0.93 -8.82 -0.21
C GLY A 37 -0.37 -9.19 -1.58
N GLY A 38 -0.84 -10.32 -2.11
CA GLY A 38 -0.41 -10.86 -3.40
C GLY A 38 -1.11 -10.19 -4.58
N TRP A 39 -0.33 -9.92 -5.62
CA TRP A 39 -0.76 -9.36 -6.89
C TRP A 39 -0.22 -10.18 -8.04
N VAL A 40 -1.06 -10.47 -9.03
CA VAL A 40 -0.61 -11.03 -10.31
C VAL A 40 -0.32 -9.88 -11.26
N PHE A 41 0.80 -9.98 -11.96
CA PHE A 41 1.27 -9.03 -12.96
C PHE A 41 1.22 -9.67 -14.34
N GLU A 42 0.68 -8.94 -15.30
CA GLU A 42 0.67 -9.31 -16.72
C GLU A 42 1.45 -8.26 -17.49
N ALA A 43 2.66 -8.62 -17.91
CA ALA A 43 3.51 -7.75 -18.72
C ALA A 43 3.30 -8.02 -20.22
N ARG A 44 3.16 -6.95 -20.99
CA ARG A 44 3.13 -7.00 -22.46
C ARG A 44 4.26 -6.16 -23.03
N THR A 45 5.12 -6.77 -23.81
CA THR A 45 6.13 -6.07 -24.62
C THR A 45 5.45 -5.38 -25.80
N THR A 46 5.66 -4.08 -25.95
CA THR A 46 5.16 -3.29 -27.09
C THR A 46 6.28 -2.65 -27.90
N VAL A 47 7.50 -2.62 -27.36
CA VAL A 47 8.70 -2.10 -28.03
C VAL A 47 9.85 -3.09 -27.84
N GLY A 48 10.51 -3.45 -28.94
CA GLY A 48 11.62 -4.40 -28.94
C GLY A 48 11.18 -5.85 -28.69
N SER A 49 12.14 -6.71 -28.31
CA SER A 49 11.90 -8.10 -27.96
C SER A 49 12.59 -8.38 -26.63
N CYS A 50 11.80 -8.54 -25.57
CA CYS A 50 12.33 -8.84 -24.24
C CYS A 50 12.01 -10.29 -23.86
N PRO A 51 12.93 -10.97 -23.16
CA PRO A 51 12.56 -12.15 -22.38
C PRO A 51 11.58 -11.75 -21.25
N GLY A 52 10.99 -12.72 -20.55
CA GLY A 52 10.12 -12.46 -19.39
C GLY A 52 10.88 -11.79 -18.24
N LEU A 53 10.98 -10.46 -18.28
CA LEU A 53 11.79 -9.66 -17.35
C LEU A 53 11.00 -9.15 -16.13
N LEU A 54 9.68 -9.31 -16.14
CA LEU A 54 8.79 -9.01 -15.01
C LEU A 54 8.27 -10.35 -14.46
N PRO A 55 8.07 -10.47 -13.14
CA PRO A 55 7.43 -11.64 -12.56
C PRO A 55 5.94 -11.66 -12.88
N ASP A 56 5.36 -12.86 -12.88
CA ASP A 56 3.91 -13.03 -12.96
C ASP A 56 3.20 -12.67 -11.64
N SER A 57 3.92 -12.57 -10.52
CA SER A 57 3.35 -12.15 -9.24
C SER A 57 4.33 -11.41 -8.34
N ILE A 58 3.80 -10.51 -7.51
CA ILE A 58 4.52 -9.79 -6.46
C ILE A 58 3.73 -9.82 -5.16
N GLU A 59 4.42 -9.56 -4.04
CA GLU A 59 3.79 -9.34 -2.74
C GLU A 59 4.13 -7.93 -2.25
N ILE A 60 3.14 -7.23 -1.71
CA ILE A 60 3.29 -5.92 -1.09
C ILE A 60 3.11 -6.10 0.43
N ARG A 61 4.00 -5.55 1.24
CA ARG A 61 3.85 -5.50 2.71
C ARG A 61 4.35 -4.17 3.25
N GLY A 62 3.49 -3.43 3.95
CA GLY A 62 3.86 -2.16 4.56
C GLY A 62 4.40 -1.17 3.53
N ASP A 63 3.69 -1.01 2.41
CA ASP A 63 4.04 -0.16 1.25
C ASP A 63 5.32 -0.53 0.48
N LEU A 64 6.07 -1.53 0.95
CA LEU A 64 7.22 -2.05 0.24
C LEU A 64 6.78 -3.16 -0.69
N LEU A 65 7.29 -3.15 -1.92
CA LEU A 65 7.26 -4.36 -2.72
C LEU A 65 8.25 -5.34 -2.11
N VAL A 66 7.69 -6.30 -1.40
CA VAL A 66 8.44 -7.37 -0.79
C VAL A 66 8.79 -8.36 -1.88
N GLY A 67 9.97 -8.16 -2.45
CA GLY A 67 10.81 -9.27 -2.91
C GLY A 67 11.34 -10.06 -1.75
N THR A 68 10.42 -10.62 -0.96
CA THR A 68 10.69 -11.51 0.16
C THR A 68 11.87 -11.08 1.03
N GLN A 69 12.06 -9.81 1.41
CA GLN A 69 13.19 -9.40 2.28
C GLN A 69 14.60 -9.88 1.81
N ALA A 70 14.73 -10.33 0.54
CA ALA A 70 15.78 -11.23 0.09
C ALA A 70 16.28 -10.87 -1.31
N GLY A 71 16.22 -9.61 -1.77
CA GLY A 71 16.71 -9.25 -3.11
C GLY A 71 18.16 -9.71 -3.35
N ALA A 72 19.05 -9.54 -2.37
CA ALA A 72 20.43 -10.03 -2.44
C ALA A 72 20.54 -11.56 -2.28
N ALA A 73 19.75 -12.16 -1.38
CA ALA A 73 19.74 -13.62 -1.16
C ALA A 73 19.05 -14.40 -2.28
N ALA A 74 18.11 -13.79 -2.99
CA ALA A 74 17.45 -14.30 -4.19
C ALA A 74 18.44 -14.33 -5.34
N LEU A 75 19.16 -13.23 -5.58
CA LEU A 75 20.29 -13.20 -6.53
C LEU A 75 21.34 -14.25 -6.20
N ALA A 76 21.76 -14.35 -4.93
CA ALA A 76 22.71 -15.36 -4.47
C ALA A 76 22.19 -16.81 -4.61
N ALA A 77 20.88 -17.01 -4.60
CA ALA A 77 20.21 -18.29 -4.82
C ALA A 77 19.80 -18.52 -6.29
N GLY A 78 20.28 -17.71 -7.25
CA GLY A 78 19.95 -17.85 -8.67
C GLY A 78 18.51 -17.48 -9.03
N ARG A 79 17.82 -16.73 -8.18
CA ARG A 79 16.45 -16.23 -8.39
C ARG A 79 16.48 -14.75 -8.81
N MET A 80 15.40 -14.30 -9.44
CA MET A 80 15.23 -12.88 -9.75
C MET A 80 15.16 -12.05 -8.47
N ALA A 81 15.91 -10.95 -8.43
CA ALA A 81 15.85 -9.98 -7.36
C ALA A 81 14.91 -8.84 -7.72
N HIS A 82 14.14 -8.37 -6.74
CA HIS A 82 13.31 -7.20 -6.92
C HIS A 82 13.22 -6.33 -5.68
N TRP A 83 12.98 -5.06 -5.92
CA TRP A 83 12.69 -4.06 -4.91
C TRP A 83 11.77 -3.01 -5.50
N GLY A 84 11.04 -2.32 -4.63
CA GLY A 84 10.13 -1.26 -5.02
C GLY A 84 9.31 -0.78 -3.84
N TYR A 85 8.45 0.19 -4.10
CA TYR A 85 7.52 0.73 -3.12
C TYR A 85 6.22 1.13 -3.81
N VAL A 86 5.18 1.27 -3.00
CA VAL A 86 3.91 1.86 -3.37
C VAL A 86 3.69 3.08 -2.47
N GLU A 87 3.40 4.21 -3.07
CA GLU A 87 3.02 5.42 -2.35
C GLU A 87 1.54 5.35 -1.95
N SER A 88 1.14 6.20 -1.01
CA SER A 88 -0.22 6.19 -0.46
C SER A 88 -1.31 6.50 -1.49
N ASP A 89 -0.96 7.24 -2.55
CA ASP A 89 -1.83 7.53 -3.69
C ASP A 89 -1.96 6.37 -4.70
N GLY A 90 -1.21 5.29 -4.49
CA GLY A 90 -1.14 4.11 -5.34
C GLY A 90 -0.04 4.14 -6.38
N ALA A 91 0.77 5.20 -6.46
CA ALA A 91 1.92 5.23 -7.36
C ALA A 91 2.89 4.11 -7.00
N ILE A 92 3.25 3.29 -7.97
CA ILE A 92 4.10 2.12 -7.77
C ILE A 92 5.38 2.27 -8.58
N MET A 93 6.52 2.02 -7.95
CA MET A 93 7.82 1.97 -8.61
C MET A 93 8.54 0.67 -8.24
N THR A 94 9.01 -0.05 -9.25
CA THR A 94 9.62 -1.36 -9.07
C THR A 94 10.83 -1.54 -9.98
N ARG A 95 11.78 -2.34 -9.52
CA ARG A 95 12.93 -2.80 -10.31
C ARG A 95 13.11 -4.30 -10.12
N PHE A 96 13.29 -4.98 -11.24
CA PHE A 96 13.59 -6.40 -11.33
C PHE A 96 14.99 -6.57 -11.90
N THR A 97 15.73 -7.55 -11.39
CA THR A 97 17.05 -7.92 -11.89
C THR A 97 17.14 -9.43 -11.96
N THR A 98 17.28 -9.96 -13.17
CA THR A 98 17.40 -11.41 -13.39
C THR A 98 18.81 -11.88 -13.04
N GLN A 99 19.00 -13.20 -12.92
CA GLN A 99 20.32 -13.78 -12.68
C GLN A 99 21.33 -13.43 -13.79
N GLY A 100 20.87 -13.26 -15.04
CA GLY A 100 21.69 -12.83 -16.17
C GLY A 100 22.08 -11.35 -16.15
N GLY A 101 21.67 -10.58 -15.14
CA GLY A 101 21.96 -9.16 -15.02
C GLY A 101 21.03 -8.26 -15.84
N HIS A 102 19.97 -8.81 -16.43
CA HIS A 102 18.97 -8.02 -17.14
C HIS A 102 18.12 -7.24 -16.15
N VAL A 103 17.91 -5.95 -16.43
CA VAL A 103 17.22 -5.03 -15.52
C VAL A 103 15.97 -4.48 -16.17
N ALA A 104 14.82 -4.80 -15.60
CA ALA A 104 13.56 -4.15 -15.93
C ALA A 104 13.10 -3.24 -14.79
N ARG A 105 12.40 -2.17 -15.15
CA ARG A 105 11.73 -1.26 -14.23
C ARG A 105 10.28 -1.15 -14.63
N ALA A 106 9.37 -1.25 -13.68
CA ALA A 106 7.95 -1.01 -13.91
C ALA A 106 7.46 0.12 -13.01
N HIS A 107 6.74 1.07 -13.61
CA HIS A 107 6.11 2.18 -12.93
C HIS A 107 4.64 2.26 -13.32
N GLY A 108 3.79 2.75 -12.44
CA GLY A 108 2.37 2.91 -12.74
C GLY A 108 1.56 3.26 -11.52
N ASN A 109 0.31 2.81 -11.49
CA ASN A 109 -0.62 3.12 -10.41
C ASN A 109 -1.49 1.91 -10.04
N LEU A 110 -1.74 1.75 -8.75
CA LEU A 110 -2.68 0.80 -8.16
C LEU A 110 -3.96 1.53 -7.73
N ARG A 111 -5.11 0.99 -8.09
CA ARG A 111 -6.44 1.52 -7.74
C ARG A 111 -7.35 0.40 -7.29
N GLY A 112 -7.67 0.36 -6.00
CA GLY A 112 -8.45 -0.71 -5.41
C GLY A 112 -7.76 -2.06 -5.58
N ASN A 113 -8.34 -2.95 -6.39
CA ASN A 113 -7.83 -4.30 -6.65
C ASN A 113 -7.19 -4.47 -8.04
N THR A 114 -6.94 -3.38 -8.76
CA THR A 114 -6.30 -3.40 -10.08
C THR A 114 -5.12 -2.44 -10.13
N GLY A 115 -4.25 -2.66 -11.10
CA GLY A 115 -3.10 -1.81 -11.35
C GLY A 115 -2.72 -1.81 -12.81
N GLN A 116 -2.02 -0.77 -13.24
CA GLN A 116 -1.48 -0.70 -14.59
C GLN A 116 -0.35 0.31 -14.69
N GLY A 117 0.47 0.17 -15.72
CA GLY A 117 1.49 1.13 -16.03
C GLY A 117 2.38 0.72 -17.19
N ALA A 118 3.56 1.33 -17.24
CA ALA A 118 4.58 1.04 -18.23
C ALA A 118 5.78 0.36 -17.57
N TRP A 119 6.52 -0.38 -18.38
CA TRP A 119 7.78 -0.97 -17.97
C TRP A 119 8.80 -0.85 -19.09
N SER A 120 10.08 -0.87 -18.71
CA SER A 120 11.18 -0.81 -19.66
C SER A 120 12.40 -1.55 -19.13
N SER A 121 13.20 -2.07 -20.05
CA SER A 121 14.53 -2.59 -19.80
C SER A 121 15.56 -1.76 -20.55
N SER A 122 16.45 -1.12 -19.79
CA SER A 122 17.59 -0.40 -20.36
C SER A 122 18.68 -1.34 -20.87
N THR A 123 18.80 -2.53 -20.28
CA THR A 123 19.79 -3.55 -20.67
C THR A 123 19.41 -4.22 -21.98
N ASP A 124 18.11 -4.39 -22.22
CA ASP A 124 17.57 -5.13 -23.37
C ASP A 124 16.95 -4.21 -24.44
N LYS A 125 16.95 -2.90 -24.19
CA LYS A 125 16.42 -1.85 -25.10
C LYS A 125 14.99 -2.14 -25.58
N CYS A 126 14.14 -2.52 -24.64
CA CYS A 126 12.79 -2.96 -24.93
C CYS A 126 11.85 -2.61 -23.76
N GLY A 127 10.54 -2.75 -23.95
CA GLY A 127 9.58 -2.41 -22.91
C GLY A 127 8.13 -2.55 -23.37
N GLY A 128 7.23 -2.07 -22.53
CA GLY A 128 5.82 -1.99 -22.88
C GLY A 128 4.93 -1.63 -21.70
N THR A 129 3.81 -2.32 -21.59
CA THR A 129 2.80 -2.03 -20.58
C THR A 129 2.60 -3.22 -19.65
N TRP A 130 2.10 -2.96 -18.46
CA TRP A 130 1.71 -3.99 -17.52
C TRP A 130 0.32 -3.71 -16.96
N ARG A 131 -0.35 -4.79 -16.57
CA ARG A 131 -1.57 -4.77 -15.77
C ARG A 131 -1.37 -5.64 -14.55
N ALA A 132 -2.12 -5.35 -13.50
CA ALA A 132 -2.15 -6.16 -12.32
C ALA A 132 -3.55 -6.27 -11.75
N HIS A 133 -3.80 -7.38 -11.06
CA HIS A 133 -4.98 -7.54 -10.23
C HIS A 133 -4.60 -8.23 -8.92
N ARG A 134 -5.38 -7.95 -7.87
CA ARG A 134 -5.20 -8.59 -6.57
C ARG A 134 -5.53 -10.08 -6.68
N GLY A 135 -4.61 -10.93 -6.22
CA GLY A 135 -4.68 -12.38 -6.37
C GLY A 135 -3.27 -12.96 -6.51
N GLY A 136 -3.08 -14.24 -6.20
CA GLY A 136 -1.76 -14.88 -6.38
C GLY A 136 -0.77 -14.61 -5.24
N ALA A 137 -1.13 -15.01 -4.03
CA ALA A 137 -0.21 -15.61 -3.06
C ALA A 137 -1.03 -16.66 -2.32
N GLN A 138 -1.38 -17.75 -3.01
CA GLN A 138 -1.96 -18.90 -2.34
C GLN A 138 -0.93 -19.37 -1.32
N ARG A 139 -1.34 -19.41 -0.05
CA ARG A 139 -0.60 -20.03 1.05
C ARG A 139 -0.07 -21.38 0.56
N ALA A 140 1.23 -21.48 0.34
CA ALA A 140 1.90 -22.76 0.27
C ALA A 140 1.94 -23.32 1.70
N GLY A 141 0.82 -23.93 2.09
CA GLY A 141 0.68 -24.75 3.27
C GLY A 141 0.21 -26.12 2.83
N ASN A 142 1.16 -27.05 2.69
CA ASN A 142 1.09 -28.40 3.25
C ASN A 142 2.49 -29.03 3.21
#